data_AF-A0A965Y8Q2-F1
#
_entry.id   AF-A0A965Y8Q2-F1
#
_cell.length_a   1.000
_cell.length_b   1.000
_cell.length_c   1.000
_cell.angle_alpha   90.00
_cell.angle_beta   90.00
_cell.angle_gamma   90.00
#
_symmetry.space_group_name_H-M   'P 1'
#
loop_
_entity.id
_entity.type
_entity.pdbx_description
1 polymer ?
#
loop_
_entity_poly.entity_id
_entity_poly.type
_entity_poly.pdbx_seq_one_letter_code
_entity_poly.pdbx_strand_id
1 'polypeptide(L)'
;MKGSFECDFFDLEKIEKEILEKNDIELLIFNMIYKKNFTDDLWDFFINNMEFNNNNLIEIIIKVPDIKEKVWYKFINNKPAPKDLMNFITGFYPELKEFRFRAFYELLEFKNDFIKEQLIELVIKGDDISYHAWKKLMSLKIEKKDFLRIIIESEKFRKLTWQKFSIKCGDEDIIYIFENFSDFNNIKNSKEFLLELGYYVLYRNYNNFSIIETMIHVKDLEILAWDKLLKNNPTNFDIIFVISKINSEYIKKEAIKIILKNNPTKKEIEEIFKFLKLSEKEIEKIYKIFSEFGNNNFLKNII
;
A
#
# COMPACT_ATOMS: atom_id res chain seq x y z
N MET A 1 -34.47 -26.47 35.78
CA MET A 1 -35.26 -26.61 34.55
C MET A 1 -34.38 -26.25 33.36
N LYS A 2 -33.85 -27.26 32.65
CA LYS A 2 -33.27 -27.08 31.31
C LYS A 2 -34.44 -27.21 30.34
N GLY A 3 -34.95 -26.10 29.83
CA GLY A 3 -35.94 -26.13 28.76
C GLY A 3 -35.24 -26.51 27.47
N SER A 4 -35.46 -27.74 27.00
CA SER A 4 -35.18 -28.12 25.62
C SER A 4 -36.17 -27.35 24.74
N PHE A 5 -35.67 -26.41 23.93
CA PHE A 5 -36.42 -25.97 22.76
C PHE A 5 -36.45 -27.16 21.80
N GLU A 6 -37.46 -28.00 21.92
CA GLU A 6 -37.91 -28.83 20.80
C GLU A 6 -38.42 -27.86 19.74
N CYS A 7 -37.57 -27.54 18.75
CA CYS A 7 -38.05 -26.90 17.54
C CYS A 7 -39.01 -27.89 16.89
N ASP A 8 -40.31 -27.55 16.91
CA ASP A 8 -41.35 -28.22 16.15
C ASP A 8 -40.82 -28.54 14.75
N PHE A 9 -41.01 -29.80 14.31
CA PHE A 9 -40.80 -30.20 12.93
C PHE A 9 -41.67 -29.29 12.05
N PHE A 10 -41.07 -28.22 11.54
CA PHE A 10 -41.71 -27.43 10.51
C PHE A 10 -41.98 -28.33 9.33
N ASP A 11 -43.21 -28.28 8.84
CA ASP A 11 -43.65 -28.94 7.62
C ASP A 11 -42.77 -28.48 6.44
N LEU A 12 -41.81 -29.34 6.04
CA LEU A 12 -40.85 -29.05 4.98
C LEU A 12 -41.58 -28.76 3.66
N GLU A 13 -42.72 -29.42 3.41
CA GLU A 13 -43.55 -29.18 2.23
C GLU A 13 -44.15 -27.77 2.24
N LYS A 14 -44.54 -27.28 3.43
CA LYS A 14 -45.04 -25.91 3.58
C LYS A 14 -43.95 -24.87 3.34
N ILE A 15 -42.73 -25.10 3.85
CA ILE A 15 -41.59 -24.20 3.65
C ILE A 15 -41.15 -24.22 2.18
N GLU A 16 -41.06 -25.39 1.56
CA GLU A 16 -40.74 -25.56 0.15
C GLU A 16 -41.75 -24.81 -0.72
N LYS A 17 -43.04 -25.02 -0.46
CA LYS A 17 -44.12 -24.32 -1.15
C LYS A 17 -44.03 -22.81 -0.97
N GLU A 18 -43.77 -22.34 0.25
CA GLU A 18 -43.63 -20.90 0.52
C GLU A 18 -42.43 -20.27 -0.20
N ILE A 19 -41.28 -20.95 -0.19
CA ILE A 19 -40.07 -20.52 -0.89
C ILE A 19 -40.29 -20.48 -2.40
N LEU A 20 -40.96 -21.48 -2.97
CA LEU A 20 -41.26 -21.54 -4.40
C LEU A 20 -42.31 -20.51 -4.83
N GLU A 21 -43.39 -20.36 -4.06
CA GLU A 21 -44.46 -19.40 -4.36
C GLU A 21 -43.96 -17.96 -4.28
N LYS A 22 -43.06 -17.66 -3.34
CA LYS A 22 -42.54 -16.31 -3.12
C LYS A 22 -41.23 -16.02 -3.84
N ASN A 23 -40.55 -17.05 -4.36
CA ASN A 23 -39.18 -16.98 -4.86
C ASN A 23 -38.24 -16.28 -3.86
N ASP A 24 -38.42 -16.57 -2.57
CA ASP A 24 -37.74 -15.87 -1.48
C ASP A 24 -36.37 -16.52 -1.20
N ILE A 25 -35.36 -16.06 -1.97
CA ILE A 25 -33.98 -16.56 -1.91
C ILE A 25 -33.35 -16.30 -0.54
N GLU A 26 -33.68 -15.19 0.11
CA GLU A 26 -33.15 -14.87 1.45
C GLU A 26 -33.71 -15.83 2.49
N LEU A 27 -35.03 -16.10 2.45
CA LEU A 27 -35.65 -17.09 3.30
C LEU A 27 -35.11 -18.49 3.03
N LEU A 28 -34.87 -18.84 1.77
CA LEU A 28 -34.20 -20.09 1.43
C LEU A 28 -32.83 -20.13 2.09
N ILE A 29 -31.90 -19.22 1.77
CA ILE A 29 -30.55 -19.15 2.34
C ILE A 29 -30.59 -19.20 3.87
N PHE A 30 -31.49 -18.46 4.51
CA PHE A 30 -31.68 -18.52 5.96
C PHE A 30 -32.02 -19.94 6.44
N ASN A 31 -33.02 -20.58 5.84
CA ASN A 31 -33.35 -21.96 6.18
C ASN A 31 -32.17 -22.91 5.87
N MET A 32 -31.40 -22.67 4.81
CA MET A 32 -30.22 -23.46 4.44
C MET A 32 -29.13 -23.42 5.51
N ILE A 33 -28.90 -22.25 6.10
CA ILE A 33 -27.86 -22.04 7.11
C ILE A 33 -28.27 -22.65 8.45
N TYR A 34 -29.53 -22.50 8.82
CA TYR A 34 -29.98 -22.77 10.19
C TYR A 34 -30.73 -24.10 10.35
N LYS A 35 -31.19 -24.76 9.27
CA LYS A 35 -31.88 -26.05 9.33
C LYS A 35 -31.08 -27.14 8.63
N LYS A 36 -30.40 -27.98 9.43
CA LYS A 36 -29.54 -29.09 8.98
C LYS A 36 -30.26 -30.28 8.29
N ASN A 37 -31.56 -30.19 8.03
CA ASN A 37 -32.39 -31.35 7.65
C ASN A 37 -32.82 -31.36 6.17
N PHE A 38 -32.22 -30.54 5.31
CA PHE A 38 -32.45 -30.62 3.86
C PHE A 38 -31.77 -31.87 3.29
N THR A 39 -32.51 -32.68 2.52
CA THR A 39 -31.97 -33.83 1.79
C THR A 39 -31.18 -33.37 0.55
N ASP A 40 -30.25 -34.20 0.08
CA ASP A 40 -29.49 -33.94 -1.16
C ASP A 40 -30.40 -33.71 -2.37
N ASP A 41 -31.54 -34.39 -2.44
CA ASP A 41 -32.53 -34.22 -3.52
C ASP A 41 -33.16 -32.84 -3.52
N LEU A 42 -33.47 -32.31 -2.34
CA LEU A 42 -34.05 -30.98 -2.18
C LEU A 42 -33.02 -29.90 -2.49
N TRP A 43 -31.74 -30.16 -2.20
CA TRP A 43 -30.64 -29.31 -2.65
C TRP A 43 -30.53 -29.23 -4.16
N ASP A 44 -30.54 -30.38 -4.82
CA ASP A 44 -30.47 -30.44 -6.28
C ASP A 44 -31.68 -29.79 -6.93
N PHE A 45 -32.86 -29.93 -6.32
CA PHE A 45 -34.06 -29.25 -6.78
C PHE A 45 -33.89 -27.73 -6.75
N PHE A 46 -33.53 -27.12 -5.61
CA PHE A 46 -33.39 -25.67 -5.53
C PHE A 46 -32.25 -25.15 -6.41
N ILE A 47 -31.07 -25.80 -6.37
CA ILE A 47 -29.92 -25.42 -7.19
C ILE A 47 -30.28 -25.47 -8.67
N ASN A 48 -31.09 -26.41 -9.15
CA ASN A 48 -31.38 -26.48 -10.59
C ASN A 48 -32.58 -25.62 -11.02
N ASN A 49 -33.56 -25.37 -10.15
CA ASN A 49 -34.81 -24.73 -10.54
C ASN A 49 -34.92 -23.25 -10.16
N MET A 50 -34.08 -22.73 -9.27
CA MET A 50 -34.10 -21.31 -8.89
C MET A 50 -33.08 -20.45 -9.63
N GLU A 51 -33.46 -19.20 -9.92
CA GLU A 51 -32.57 -18.19 -10.46
C GLU A 51 -31.77 -17.52 -9.33
N PHE A 52 -30.55 -18.00 -9.09
CA PHE A 52 -29.63 -17.35 -8.17
C PHE A 52 -28.73 -16.38 -8.93
N ASN A 53 -28.59 -15.17 -8.40
CA ASN A 53 -27.50 -14.29 -8.83
C ASN A 53 -26.17 -14.73 -8.20
N ASN A 54 -25.06 -14.18 -8.70
CA ASN A 54 -23.72 -14.55 -8.26
C ASN A 54 -23.46 -14.28 -6.77
N ASN A 55 -24.04 -13.22 -6.20
CA ASN A 55 -23.90 -12.92 -4.77
C ASN A 55 -24.59 -13.99 -3.92
N ASN A 56 -25.80 -14.43 -4.32
CA ASN A 56 -26.50 -15.51 -3.63
C ASN A 56 -25.69 -16.81 -3.68
N LEU A 57 -25.12 -17.16 -4.83
CA LEU A 57 -24.30 -18.37 -4.98
C LEU A 57 -23.03 -18.31 -4.12
N ILE A 58 -22.35 -17.16 -4.08
CA ILE A 58 -21.18 -16.94 -3.21
C ILE A 58 -21.57 -17.13 -1.74
N GLU A 59 -22.67 -16.51 -1.31
CA GLU A 59 -23.15 -16.61 0.07
C GLU A 59 -23.48 -18.06 0.46
N ILE A 60 -24.10 -18.82 -0.44
CA ILE A 60 -24.38 -20.24 -0.24
C ILE A 60 -23.08 -21.05 -0.12
N ILE A 61 -22.10 -20.84 -1.01
CA ILE A 61 -20.80 -21.54 -0.98
C ILE A 61 -20.09 -21.32 0.36
N ILE A 62 -20.19 -20.10 0.92
CA ILE A 62 -19.59 -19.73 2.20
C ILE A 62 -20.32 -20.40 3.36
N LYS A 63 -21.65 -20.35 3.38
CA LYS A 63 -22.42 -20.69 4.58
C LYS A 63 -22.93 -22.14 4.61
N VAL A 64 -22.93 -22.85 3.48
CA VAL A 64 -23.47 -24.21 3.36
C VAL A 64 -22.40 -25.16 2.78
N PRO A 65 -21.46 -25.63 3.63
CA PRO A 65 -20.27 -26.33 3.18
C PRO A 65 -20.55 -27.68 2.51
N ASP A 66 -21.69 -28.32 2.80
CA ASP A 66 -22.04 -29.65 2.28
C ASP A 66 -22.36 -29.64 0.78
N ILE A 67 -22.83 -28.50 0.25
CA ILE A 67 -23.24 -28.36 -1.15
C ILE A 67 -22.32 -27.44 -1.97
N LYS A 68 -21.26 -26.91 -1.36
CA LYS A 68 -20.41 -25.87 -1.96
C LYS A 68 -19.86 -26.24 -3.34
N GLU A 69 -19.55 -27.52 -3.57
CA GLU A 69 -19.04 -28.02 -4.85
C GLU A 69 -20.11 -27.91 -5.96
N LYS A 70 -21.35 -28.31 -5.68
CA LYS A 70 -22.48 -28.19 -6.63
C LYS A 70 -22.77 -26.72 -6.95
N VAL A 71 -22.81 -25.90 -5.92
CA VAL A 71 -23.10 -24.46 -6.04
C VAL A 71 -21.98 -23.73 -6.78
N TRP A 72 -20.72 -24.15 -6.60
CA TRP A 72 -19.58 -23.66 -7.37
C TRP A 72 -19.74 -23.88 -8.88
N TYR A 73 -20.15 -25.09 -9.32
CA TYR A 73 -20.37 -25.34 -10.74
C TYR A 73 -21.49 -24.46 -11.31
N LYS A 74 -22.58 -24.25 -10.55
CA LYS A 74 -23.62 -23.31 -10.97
C LYS A 74 -23.09 -21.88 -11.06
N PHE A 75 -22.28 -21.44 -10.09
CA PHE A 75 -21.64 -20.12 -10.10
C PHE A 75 -20.77 -19.91 -11.36
N ILE A 76 -19.94 -20.88 -11.73
CA ILE A 76 -19.11 -20.78 -12.95
C ILE A 76 -19.96 -20.85 -14.23
N ASN A 77 -20.97 -21.72 -14.27
CA ASN A 77 -21.88 -21.82 -15.42
C ASN A 77 -22.68 -20.54 -15.66
N ASN A 78 -22.92 -19.75 -14.61
CA ASN A 78 -23.51 -18.41 -14.70
C ASN A 78 -22.59 -17.36 -15.33
N LYS A 79 -21.36 -17.73 -15.73
CA LYS A 79 -20.35 -16.85 -16.35
C LYS A 79 -20.12 -15.59 -15.51
N PRO A 80 -19.56 -15.74 -14.30
CA PRO A 80 -19.45 -14.66 -13.36
C PRO A 80 -18.60 -13.53 -13.94
N ALA A 81 -18.98 -12.29 -13.64
CA ALA A 81 -18.15 -11.16 -14.02
C ALA A 81 -16.83 -11.23 -13.23
N PRO A 82 -15.74 -10.65 -13.73
CA PRO A 82 -14.47 -10.65 -12.99
C PRO A 82 -14.56 -10.01 -11.60
N LYS A 83 -15.47 -9.04 -11.42
CA LYS A 83 -15.74 -8.43 -10.11
C LYS A 83 -16.30 -9.47 -9.13
N ASP A 84 -17.16 -10.37 -9.58
CA ASP A 84 -17.73 -11.43 -8.75
C ASP A 84 -16.65 -12.44 -8.34
N LEU A 85 -15.80 -12.83 -9.30
CA LEU A 85 -14.63 -13.67 -9.02
C LEU A 85 -13.68 -13.01 -8.01
N MET A 86 -13.41 -11.71 -8.17
CA MET A 86 -12.57 -10.97 -7.23
C MET A 86 -13.17 -10.88 -5.83
N ASN A 87 -14.46 -10.59 -5.71
CA ASN A 87 -15.15 -10.60 -4.42
C ASN A 87 -15.01 -11.97 -3.73
N PHE A 88 -15.15 -13.05 -4.50
CA PHE A 88 -14.99 -14.41 -3.99
C PHE A 88 -13.55 -14.72 -3.57
N ILE A 89 -12.55 -14.41 -4.41
CA ILE A 89 -11.12 -14.64 -4.12
C ILE A 89 -10.69 -13.85 -2.90
N THR A 90 -11.13 -12.59 -2.80
CA THR A 90 -10.74 -11.69 -1.71
C THR A 90 -11.53 -11.94 -0.43
N GLY A 91 -12.59 -12.74 -0.46
CA GLY A 91 -13.23 -13.29 0.74
C GLY A 91 -12.23 -14.08 1.59
N PHE A 92 -12.11 -13.73 2.87
CA PHE A 92 -11.23 -14.45 3.79
C PHE A 92 -11.96 -15.66 4.38
N TYR A 93 -12.00 -16.75 3.60
CA TYR A 93 -12.63 -18.02 3.95
C TYR A 93 -11.58 -19.15 3.87
N PRO A 94 -10.85 -19.43 4.97
CA PRO A 94 -9.78 -20.42 4.98
C PRO A 94 -10.21 -21.81 4.47
N GLU A 95 -11.44 -22.22 4.78
CA GLU A 95 -12.09 -23.47 4.37
C GLU A 95 -12.44 -23.52 2.87
N LEU A 96 -12.45 -22.37 2.19
CA LEU A 96 -12.67 -22.24 0.75
C LEU A 96 -11.38 -22.00 -0.03
N LYS A 97 -10.21 -22.21 0.58
CA LYS A 97 -8.91 -22.01 -0.07
C LYS A 97 -8.87 -22.60 -1.49
N GLU A 98 -9.27 -23.84 -1.67
CA GLU A 98 -9.27 -24.51 -2.97
C GLU A 98 -10.17 -23.78 -3.99
N PHE A 99 -11.40 -23.43 -3.61
CA PHE A 99 -12.33 -22.71 -4.48
C PHE A 99 -11.81 -21.33 -4.87
N ARG A 100 -11.15 -20.63 -3.96
CA ARG A 100 -10.54 -19.32 -4.27
C ARG A 100 -9.40 -19.48 -5.30
N PHE A 101 -8.63 -20.57 -5.23
CA PHE A 101 -7.66 -20.90 -6.29
C PHE A 101 -8.34 -21.19 -7.63
N ARG A 102 -9.44 -21.95 -7.65
CA ARG A 102 -10.22 -22.19 -8.87
C ARG A 102 -10.74 -20.87 -9.45
N ALA A 103 -11.35 -20.01 -8.63
CA ALA A 103 -11.80 -18.67 -9.03
C ALA A 103 -10.67 -17.80 -9.58
N PHE A 104 -9.48 -17.88 -8.99
CA PHE A 104 -8.31 -17.18 -9.49
C PHE A 104 -7.92 -17.65 -10.89
N TYR A 105 -7.95 -18.96 -11.19
CA TYR A 105 -7.66 -19.45 -12.54
C TYR A 105 -8.75 -19.06 -13.55
N GLU A 106 -10.02 -19.11 -13.17
CA GLU A 106 -11.13 -18.59 -13.98
C GLU A 106 -10.94 -17.09 -14.30
N LEU A 107 -10.47 -16.31 -13.31
CA LEU A 107 -10.15 -14.89 -13.51
C LEU A 107 -9.01 -14.70 -14.54
N LEU A 108 -8.05 -15.63 -14.62
CA LEU A 108 -6.92 -15.52 -15.56
C LEU A 108 -7.31 -15.73 -17.03
N GLU A 109 -8.48 -16.29 -17.32
CA GLU A 109 -8.98 -16.51 -18.68
C GLU A 109 -9.54 -15.23 -19.34
N PHE A 110 -9.70 -14.16 -18.57
CA PHE A 110 -10.13 -12.85 -19.09
C PHE A 110 -9.01 -12.12 -19.87
N LYS A 111 -9.34 -10.97 -20.49
CA LYS A 111 -8.34 -10.17 -21.21
C LYS A 111 -7.29 -9.57 -20.27
N ASN A 112 -6.03 -9.58 -20.72
CA ASN A 112 -4.86 -9.19 -19.91
C ASN A 112 -4.94 -7.80 -19.26
N ASP A 113 -5.41 -6.78 -19.99
CA ASP A 113 -5.44 -5.40 -19.48
C ASP A 113 -6.36 -5.23 -18.28
N PHE A 114 -7.49 -5.96 -18.30
CA PHE A 114 -8.42 -5.99 -17.18
C PHE A 114 -7.73 -6.66 -15.98
N ILE A 115 -7.23 -7.89 -16.18
CA ILE A 115 -6.62 -8.75 -15.16
C ILE A 115 -5.49 -8.05 -14.39
N LYS A 116 -4.70 -7.20 -15.05
CA LYS A 116 -3.53 -6.57 -14.43
C LYS A 116 -3.88 -5.86 -13.12
N GLU A 117 -4.96 -5.09 -13.10
CA GLU A 117 -5.38 -4.34 -11.91
C GLU A 117 -5.77 -5.29 -10.78
N GLN A 118 -6.53 -6.34 -11.08
CA GLN A 118 -6.92 -7.33 -10.08
C GLN A 118 -5.73 -8.10 -9.53
N LEU A 119 -4.73 -8.42 -10.36
CA LEU A 119 -3.51 -9.05 -9.90
C LEU A 119 -2.73 -8.15 -8.94
N ILE A 120 -2.69 -6.84 -9.17
CA ILE A 120 -2.07 -5.87 -8.26
C ILE A 120 -2.79 -5.88 -6.91
N GLU A 121 -4.12 -5.81 -6.91
CA GLU A 121 -4.93 -5.91 -5.67
C GLU A 121 -4.63 -7.19 -4.89
N LEU A 122 -4.59 -8.34 -5.58
CA LEU A 122 -4.28 -9.62 -4.96
C LEU A 122 -2.85 -9.66 -4.41
N VAL A 123 -1.88 -9.07 -5.10
CA VAL A 123 -0.49 -8.97 -4.62
C VAL A 123 -0.39 -8.10 -3.37
N ILE A 124 -1.09 -6.97 -3.33
CA ILE A 124 -1.10 -6.03 -2.22
C ILE A 124 -1.69 -6.66 -0.96
N LYS A 125 -2.80 -7.38 -1.11
CA LYS A 125 -3.49 -8.04 0.00
C LYS A 125 -2.63 -9.08 0.75
N GLY A 126 -1.66 -9.70 0.08
CA GLY A 126 -0.63 -10.54 0.71
C GLY A 126 -1.09 -11.92 1.22
N ASP A 127 -2.27 -12.40 0.83
CA ASP A 127 -2.77 -13.73 1.19
C ASP A 127 -2.04 -14.89 0.46
N ASP A 128 -2.61 -16.10 0.55
CA ASP A 128 -2.08 -17.32 -0.04
C ASP A 128 -2.11 -17.33 -1.57
N ILE A 129 -3.01 -16.56 -2.20
CA ILE A 129 -3.13 -16.46 -3.66
C ILE A 129 -2.15 -15.42 -4.21
N SER A 130 -1.75 -14.43 -3.40
CA SER A 130 -0.86 -13.34 -3.83
C SER A 130 0.44 -13.80 -4.48
N TYR A 131 1.00 -14.97 -4.14
CA TYR A 131 2.21 -15.48 -4.79
C TYR A 131 1.96 -15.96 -6.23
N HIS A 132 0.79 -16.57 -6.48
CA HIS A 132 0.37 -16.94 -7.82
C HIS A 132 0.03 -15.69 -8.64
N ALA A 133 -0.67 -14.73 -8.02
CA ALA A 133 -0.94 -13.44 -8.63
C ALA A 133 0.35 -12.70 -9.01
N TRP A 134 1.34 -12.67 -8.12
CA TRP A 134 2.67 -12.10 -8.37
C TRP A 134 3.36 -12.76 -9.56
N LYS A 135 3.42 -14.10 -9.60
CA LYS A 135 4.04 -14.83 -10.72
C LYS A 135 3.39 -14.48 -12.06
N LYS A 136 2.06 -14.48 -12.11
CA LYS A 136 1.33 -14.11 -13.33
C LYS A 136 1.56 -12.64 -13.68
N LEU A 137 1.49 -11.73 -12.71
CA LEU A 137 1.72 -10.30 -12.92
C LEU A 137 3.11 -10.05 -13.53
N MET A 138 4.16 -10.73 -13.05
CA MET A 138 5.52 -10.62 -13.60
C MET A 138 5.68 -11.14 -15.04
N SER A 139 4.72 -11.92 -15.55
CA SER A 139 4.69 -12.33 -16.95
C SER A 139 4.07 -11.28 -17.88
N LEU A 140 3.40 -10.28 -17.30
CA LEU A 140 2.76 -9.17 -18.02
C LEU A 140 3.73 -7.98 -18.15
N LYS A 141 3.39 -7.06 -19.06
CA LYS A 141 4.05 -5.76 -19.13
C LYS A 141 3.53 -4.88 -17.98
N ILE A 142 4.38 -4.66 -16.98
CA ILE A 142 4.06 -3.84 -15.81
C ILE A 142 4.58 -2.42 -16.01
N GLU A 143 3.75 -1.43 -15.72
CA GLU A 143 4.13 -0.03 -15.79
C GLU A 143 4.86 0.41 -14.53
N LYS A 144 5.64 1.49 -14.65
CA LYS A 144 6.36 2.12 -13.54
C LYS A 144 5.46 2.41 -12.33
N LYS A 145 4.28 2.99 -12.55
CA LYS A 145 3.31 3.31 -11.49
C LYS A 145 2.83 2.06 -10.72
N ASP A 146 2.70 0.94 -11.42
CA ASP A 146 2.23 -0.32 -10.83
C ASP A 146 3.30 -0.89 -9.89
N PHE A 147 4.59 -0.79 -10.25
CA PHE A 147 5.70 -1.14 -9.35
C PHE A 147 5.71 -0.28 -8.08
N LEU A 148 5.58 1.04 -8.23
CA LEU A 148 5.56 1.97 -7.11
C LEU A 148 4.42 1.66 -6.14
N ARG A 149 3.22 1.43 -6.68
CA ARG A 149 2.04 1.06 -5.90
C ARG A 149 2.29 -0.20 -5.06
N ILE A 150 2.83 -1.26 -5.67
CA ILE A 150 3.13 -2.50 -4.96
C ILE A 150 4.22 -2.30 -3.90
N ILE A 151 5.26 -1.50 -4.17
CA ILE A 151 6.32 -1.20 -3.19
C ILE A 151 5.71 -0.52 -1.95
N ILE A 152 4.81 0.44 -2.15
CA ILE A 152 4.19 1.19 -1.06
C ILE A 152 3.21 0.29 -0.29
N GLU A 153 2.24 -0.29 -1.01
CA GLU A 153 1.06 -0.91 -0.41
C GLU A 153 1.27 -2.38 -0.01
N SER A 154 2.15 -3.15 -0.69
CA SER A 154 2.32 -4.58 -0.42
C SER A 154 3.47 -4.88 0.51
N GLU A 155 3.21 -5.15 1.80
CA GLU A 155 4.26 -5.55 2.74
C GLU A 155 5.02 -6.81 2.30
N LYS A 156 4.29 -7.82 1.82
CA LYS A 156 4.84 -9.14 1.46
C LYS A 156 5.70 -9.11 0.19
N PHE A 157 5.33 -8.31 -0.80
CA PHE A 157 6.02 -8.29 -2.10
C PHE A 157 6.92 -7.07 -2.28
N ARG A 158 6.94 -6.12 -1.35
CA ARG A 158 7.77 -4.90 -1.39
C ARG A 158 9.21 -5.15 -1.83
N LYS A 159 9.93 -6.02 -1.11
CA LYS A 159 11.34 -6.27 -1.35
C LYS A 159 11.59 -6.95 -2.70
N LEU A 160 10.77 -7.91 -3.08
CA LEU A 160 10.85 -8.58 -4.39
C LEU A 160 10.56 -7.59 -5.53
N THR A 161 9.60 -6.70 -5.32
CA THR A 161 9.23 -5.65 -6.27
C THR A 161 10.35 -4.65 -6.43
N TRP A 162 10.93 -4.20 -5.31
CA TRP A 162 12.07 -3.30 -5.29
C TRP A 162 13.29 -3.89 -6.01
N GLN A 163 13.62 -5.16 -5.78
CA GLN A 163 14.73 -5.83 -6.46
C GLN A 163 14.58 -5.80 -8.00
N LYS A 164 13.35 -5.92 -8.51
CA LYS A 164 13.07 -5.82 -9.95
C LYS A 164 13.05 -4.37 -10.45
N PHE A 165 12.51 -3.45 -9.66
CA PHE A 165 12.26 -2.07 -10.07
C PHE A 165 13.49 -1.16 -9.94
N SER A 166 14.30 -1.34 -8.90
CA SER A 166 15.44 -0.50 -8.52
C SER A 166 16.41 -0.18 -9.66
N ILE A 167 16.63 -1.13 -10.59
CA ILE A 167 17.51 -0.95 -11.76
C ILE A 167 17.02 0.19 -12.68
N LYS A 168 15.72 0.46 -12.70
CA LYS A 168 15.06 1.47 -13.54
C LYS A 168 14.58 2.69 -12.74
N CYS A 169 14.88 2.73 -11.45
CA CYS A 169 14.37 3.72 -10.51
C CYS A 169 15.19 5.02 -10.60
N GLY A 170 14.52 6.13 -10.89
CA GLY A 170 15.11 7.47 -10.91
C GLY A 170 14.94 8.22 -9.58
N ASP A 171 15.49 9.43 -9.49
CA ASP A 171 15.37 10.28 -8.29
C ASP A 171 13.91 10.55 -7.90
N GLU A 172 13.06 10.90 -8.87
CA GLU A 172 11.62 11.16 -8.63
C GLU A 172 10.91 9.96 -7.98
N ASP A 173 11.35 8.75 -8.29
CA ASP A 173 10.75 7.52 -7.73
C ASP A 173 11.17 7.29 -6.30
N ILE A 174 12.45 7.55 -6.00
CA ILE A 174 12.99 7.47 -4.65
C ILE A 174 12.24 8.44 -3.75
N ILE A 175 12.06 9.69 -4.22
CA ILE A 175 11.32 10.73 -3.52
C ILE A 175 9.88 10.29 -3.29
N TYR A 176 9.20 9.85 -4.36
CA TYR A 176 7.84 9.36 -4.27
C TYR A 176 7.69 8.20 -3.25
N ILE A 177 8.65 7.26 -3.24
CA ILE A 177 8.66 6.18 -2.26
C ILE A 177 8.84 6.73 -0.84
N PHE A 178 9.81 7.62 -0.58
CA PHE A 178 10.00 8.18 0.76
C PHE A 178 8.75 8.92 1.29
N GLU A 179 8.16 9.79 0.45
CA GLU A 179 7.00 10.61 0.82
C GLU A 179 5.75 9.78 1.11
N ASN A 180 5.50 8.72 0.34
CA ASN A 180 4.30 7.89 0.51
C ASN A 180 4.48 6.79 1.56
N PHE A 181 5.68 6.64 2.11
CA PHE A 181 5.99 5.58 3.07
C PHE A 181 6.14 6.09 4.50
N SER A 182 6.32 7.40 4.69
CA SER A 182 6.43 8.02 6.02
C SER A 182 5.21 7.82 6.90
N ASP A 183 4.04 7.58 6.32
CA ASP A 183 2.80 7.32 7.05
C ASP A 183 2.78 5.91 7.69
N PHE A 184 3.66 5.01 7.25
CA PHE A 184 3.76 3.62 7.73
C PHE A 184 4.90 3.37 8.72
N ASN A 185 5.51 4.43 9.26
CA ASN A 185 6.68 4.37 10.15
C ASN A 185 6.49 3.55 11.45
N ASN A 186 5.25 3.18 11.80
CA ASN A 186 4.96 2.34 12.96
C ASN A 186 5.04 0.82 12.68
N ILE A 187 5.26 0.40 11.43
CA ILE A 187 5.38 -1.02 11.06
C ILE A 187 6.86 -1.38 10.97
N LYS A 188 7.31 -2.37 11.76
CA LYS A 188 8.72 -2.80 11.83
C LYS A 188 9.34 -3.05 10.44
N ASN A 189 8.60 -3.75 9.57
CA ASN A 189 9.06 -4.09 8.22
C ASN A 189 9.22 -2.85 7.32
N SER A 190 8.51 -1.76 7.62
CA SER A 190 8.68 -0.48 6.92
C SER A 190 10.02 0.17 7.25
N LYS A 191 10.44 0.15 8.53
CA LYS A 191 11.74 0.70 8.95
C LYS A 191 12.91 -0.01 8.28
N GLU A 192 12.88 -1.35 8.22
CA GLU A 192 13.93 -2.14 7.58
C GLU A 192 14.03 -1.83 6.07
N PHE A 193 12.89 -1.71 5.38
CA PHE A 193 12.87 -1.35 3.97
C PHE A 193 13.42 0.06 3.73
N LEU A 194 13.02 1.05 4.53
CA LEU A 194 13.53 2.42 4.42
C LEU A 194 15.05 2.48 4.65
N LEU A 195 15.57 1.67 5.56
CA LEU A 195 17.01 1.55 5.77
C LEU A 195 17.72 0.98 4.53
N GLU A 196 17.20 -0.09 3.93
CA GLU A 196 17.73 -0.66 2.68
C GLU A 196 17.66 0.35 1.52
N LEU A 197 16.55 1.07 1.39
CA LEU A 197 16.36 2.11 0.39
C LEU A 197 17.36 3.26 0.58
N GLY A 198 17.53 3.72 1.82
CA GLY A 198 18.51 4.76 2.14
C GLY A 198 19.93 4.34 1.79
N TYR A 199 20.37 3.13 2.15
CA TYR A 199 21.67 2.63 1.71
C TYR A 199 21.78 2.57 0.18
N TYR A 200 20.72 2.13 -0.50
CA TYR A 200 20.71 2.09 -1.96
C TYR A 200 20.92 3.48 -2.58
N VAL A 201 20.29 4.52 -2.03
CA VAL A 201 20.50 5.91 -2.44
C VAL A 201 21.95 6.35 -2.22
N LEU A 202 22.51 6.11 -1.01
CA LEU A 202 23.84 6.58 -0.62
C LEU A 202 25.00 5.92 -1.40
N TYR A 203 24.85 4.66 -1.77
CA TYR A 203 25.87 3.92 -2.54
C TYR A 203 25.76 4.09 -4.05
N ARG A 204 24.73 4.78 -4.54
CA ARG A 204 24.55 5.14 -5.95
C ARG A 204 24.80 6.64 -6.14
N ASN A 205 24.70 7.09 -7.40
CA ASN A 205 24.88 8.50 -7.78
C ASN A 205 23.51 9.16 -7.97
N TYR A 206 22.66 9.10 -6.94
CA TYR A 206 21.43 9.88 -6.89
C TYR A 206 21.72 11.35 -6.58
N ASN A 207 20.77 12.22 -6.87
CA ASN A 207 20.89 13.66 -6.66
C ASN A 207 20.83 14.04 -5.17
N ASN A 208 21.13 15.31 -4.89
CA ASN A 208 21.14 15.84 -3.53
C ASN A 208 19.79 15.71 -2.83
N PHE A 209 18.69 15.89 -3.56
CA PHE A 209 17.36 15.82 -3.00
C PHE A 209 17.03 14.41 -2.49
N SER A 210 17.31 13.36 -3.28
CA SER A 210 17.19 11.96 -2.85
C SER A 210 18.02 11.63 -1.61
N ILE A 211 19.23 12.20 -1.51
CA ILE A 211 20.09 12.06 -0.31
C ILE A 211 19.45 12.77 0.90
N ILE A 212 18.89 13.96 0.71
CA ILE A 212 18.21 14.71 1.79
C ILE A 212 16.96 13.96 2.24
N GLU A 213 16.17 13.40 1.34
CA GLU A 213 15.03 12.54 1.70
C GLU A 213 15.46 11.36 2.57
N THR A 214 16.62 10.76 2.27
CA THR A 214 17.20 9.72 3.14
C THR A 214 17.49 10.26 4.54
N MET A 215 18.02 11.49 4.68
CA MET A 215 18.25 12.11 5.99
C MET A 215 16.94 12.37 6.75
N ILE A 216 15.89 12.80 6.05
CA ILE A 216 14.58 13.12 6.63
C ILE A 216 13.90 11.85 7.14
N HIS A 217 13.90 10.79 6.33
CA HIS A 217 13.09 9.61 6.56
C HIS A 217 13.85 8.47 7.26
N VAL A 218 15.18 8.45 7.21
CA VAL A 218 16.01 7.36 7.75
C VAL A 218 17.00 7.90 8.77
N LYS A 219 16.51 8.13 9.99
CA LYS A 219 17.29 8.73 11.08
C LYS A 219 18.61 7.99 11.38
N ASP A 220 18.62 6.68 11.21
CA ASP A 220 19.80 5.83 11.42
C ASP A 220 20.93 6.10 10.41
N LEU A 221 20.62 6.70 9.24
CA LEU A 221 21.58 7.04 8.19
C LEU A 221 21.91 8.53 8.12
N GLU A 222 21.36 9.35 9.00
CA GLU A 222 21.39 10.82 8.88
C GLU A 222 22.82 11.38 8.73
N ILE A 223 23.79 10.89 9.52
CA ILE A 223 25.19 11.32 9.45
C ILE A 223 25.87 10.84 8.16
N LEU A 224 25.63 9.59 7.75
CA LEU A 224 26.20 9.05 6.51
C LEU A 224 25.66 9.77 5.28
N ALA A 225 24.38 10.08 5.30
CA ALA A 225 23.71 10.83 4.24
C ALA A 225 24.19 12.28 4.18
N TRP A 226 24.41 12.92 5.34
CA TRP A 226 25.05 14.23 5.40
C TRP A 226 26.45 14.23 4.78
N ASP A 227 27.32 13.28 5.15
CA ASP A 227 28.67 13.17 4.58
C ASP A 227 28.65 12.92 3.06
N LYS A 228 27.70 12.11 2.59
CA LYS A 228 27.49 11.85 1.16
C LYS A 228 27.02 13.11 0.44
N LEU A 229 26.07 13.85 1.01
CA LEU A 229 25.55 15.10 0.46
C LEU A 229 26.69 16.10 0.24
N LEU A 230 27.56 16.31 1.24
CA LEU A 230 28.69 17.23 1.15
C LEU A 230 29.67 16.84 0.04
N LYS A 231 29.92 15.54 -0.16
CA LYS A 231 30.76 15.02 -1.25
C LYS A 231 30.11 15.20 -2.63
N ASN A 232 28.81 15.39 -2.68
CA ASN A 232 28.04 15.58 -3.91
C ASN A 232 27.87 17.07 -4.28
N ASN A 233 28.70 17.96 -3.71
CA ASN A 233 28.73 19.39 -3.98
C ASN A 233 27.36 20.07 -3.89
N PRO A 234 26.76 20.10 -2.70
CA PRO A 234 25.43 20.65 -2.48
C PRO A 234 25.41 22.16 -2.71
N THR A 235 24.31 22.64 -3.26
CA THR A 235 24.04 24.09 -3.42
C THR A 235 23.64 24.71 -2.08
N ASN A 236 23.70 26.04 -1.97
CA ASN A 236 23.15 26.73 -0.79
C ASN A 236 21.67 26.38 -0.57
N PHE A 237 20.88 26.24 -1.65
CA PHE A 237 19.49 25.81 -1.58
C PHE A 237 19.35 24.43 -0.92
N ASP A 238 20.16 23.44 -1.33
CA ASP A 238 20.16 22.10 -0.73
C ASP A 238 20.45 22.16 0.78
N ILE A 239 21.46 22.95 1.17
CA ILE A 239 21.86 23.08 2.59
C ILE A 239 20.81 23.83 3.42
N ILE A 240 20.16 24.86 2.86
CA ILE A 240 19.03 25.55 3.50
C ILE A 240 17.86 24.59 3.69
N PHE A 241 17.58 23.76 2.68
CA PHE A 241 16.54 22.75 2.76
C PHE A 241 16.81 21.76 3.90
N VAL A 242 18.06 21.28 4.06
CA VAL A 242 18.48 20.46 5.20
C VAL A 242 18.20 21.16 6.54
N ILE A 243 18.57 22.44 6.69
CA ILE A 243 18.32 23.20 7.93
C ILE A 243 16.82 23.26 8.26
N SER A 244 15.99 23.40 7.22
CA SER A 244 14.54 23.54 7.37
C SER A 244 13.84 22.23 7.78
N LYS A 245 14.37 21.06 7.37
CA LYS A 245 13.69 19.76 7.52
C LYS A 245 14.28 18.88 8.61
N ILE A 246 15.59 18.89 8.79
CA ILE A 246 16.28 17.97 9.69
C ILE A 246 16.22 18.49 11.13
N ASN A 247 16.08 17.61 12.12
CA ASN A 247 16.00 18.00 13.54
C ASN A 247 17.36 17.97 14.26
N SER A 248 18.38 17.40 13.65
CA SER A 248 19.72 17.26 14.23
C SER A 248 20.44 18.59 14.40
N GLU A 249 20.68 18.97 15.66
CA GLU A 249 21.35 20.22 16.00
C GLU A 249 22.80 20.28 15.48
N TYR A 250 23.50 19.14 15.50
CA TYR A 250 24.84 19.03 14.93
C TYR A 250 24.86 19.38 13.44
N ILE A 251 23.98 18.74 12.65
CA ILE A 251 23.91 18.97 11.20
C ILE A 251 23.48 20.41 10.92
N LYS A 252 22.51 20.97 11.66
CA LYS A 252 22.13 22.38 11.49
C LYS A 252 23.30 23.33 11.71
N LYS A 253 24.09 23.13 12.77
CA LYS A 253 25.25 23.97 13.06
C LYS A 253 26.31 23.88 11.96
N GLU A 254 26.59 22.69 11.45
CA GLU A 254 27.53 22.51 10.34
C GLU A 254 27.01 23.10 9.03
N ALA A 255 25.73 22.87 8.70
CA ALA A 255 25.06 23.44 7.54
C ALA A 255 25.12 24.97 7.51
N ILE A 256 24.87 25.63 8.65
CA ILE A 256 24.98 27.09 8.77
C ILE A 256 26.42 27.55 8.47
N LYS A 257 27.43 26.90 9.05
CA LYS A 257 28.84 27.25 8.79
C LYS A 257 29.20 27.12 7.30
N ILE A 258 28.68 26.09 6.63
CA ILE A 258 28.92 25.86 5.20
C ILE A 258 28.30 26.98 4.38
N ILE A 259 27.03 27.30 4.62
CA ILE A 259 26.35 28.38 3.88
C ILE A 259 27.10 29.69 4.04
N LEU A 260 27.52 30.03 5.28
CA LEU A 260 28.26 31.26 5.54
C LEU A 260 29.61 31.34 4.84
N LYS A 261 30.29 30.21 4.63
CA LYS A 261 31.53 30.14 3.84
C LYS A 261 31.26 30.27 2.34
N ASN A 262 30.07 29.89 1.87
CA ASN A 262 29.68 29.92 0.47
C ASN A 262 29.14 31.28 0.00
N ASN A 263 29.40 32.36 0.74
CA ASN A 263 28.96 33.73 0.41
C ASN A 263 27.44 33.82 0.11
N PRO A 264 26.59 33.58 1.11
CA PRO A 264 25.16 33.49 0.90
C PRO A 264 24.55 34.85 0.54
N THR A 265 23.43 34.82 -0.15
CA THR A 265 22.63 36.01 -0.43
C THR A 265 21.86 36.47 0.81
N LYS A 266 21.38 37.72 0.80
CA LYS A 266 20.49 38.25 1.86
C LYS A 266 19.30 37.32 2.12
N LYS A 267 18.63 36.91 1.02
CA LYS A 267 17.43 36.08 1.07
C LYS A 267 17.71 34.73 1.71
N GLU A 268 18.84 34.11 1.37
CA GLU A 268 19.27 32.84 1.94
C GLU A 268 19.50 32.94 3.47
N ILE A 269 20.10 34.03 3.94
CA ILE A 269 20.28 34.27 5.39
C ILE A 269 18.94 34.51 6.08
N GLU A 270 18.06 35.32 5.50
CA GLU A 270 16.70 35.56 6.03
C GLU A 270 15.93 34.23 6.17
N GLU A 271 16.05 33.33 5.18
CA GLU A 271 15.45 31.99 5.24
C GLU A 271 16.03 31.15 6.39
N ILE A 272 17.35 31.10 6.57
CA ILE A 272 17.99 30.39 7.69
C ILE A 272 17.45 30.89 9.04
N PHE A 273 17.39 32.21 9.21
CA PHE A 273 16.92 32.82 10.45
C PHE A 273 15.46 32.51 10.75
N LYS A 274 14.60 32.49 9.70
CA LYS A 274 13.21 32.07 9.82
C LYS A 274 13.11 30.64 10.35
N PHE A 275 13.93 29.71 9.85
CA PHE A 275 13.89 28.32 10.31
C PHE A 275 14.46 28.11 11.71
N LEU A 276 15.45 28.91 12.10
CA LEU A 276 16.01 28.90 13.46
C LEU A 276 15.14 29.63 14.48
N LYS A 277 14.07 30.30 14.04
CA LYS A 277 13.16 31.10 14.88
C LYS A 277 13.91 32.16 15.70
N LEU A 278 14.95 32.76 15.13
CA LEU A 278 15.67 33.85 15.77
C LEU A 278 14.79 35.11 15.78
N SER A 279 14.88 35.88 16.86
CA SER A 279 14.24 37.20 16.93
C SER A 279 14.93 38.20 16.01
N GLU A 280 14.19 39.24 15.58
CA GLU A 280 14.75 40.33 14.75
C GLU A 280 16.00 40.96 15.38
N LYS A 281 16.05 41.08 16.71
CA LYS A 281 17.22 41.61 17.43
C LYS A 281 18.43 40.69 17.36
N GLU A 282 18.23 39.37 17.42
CA GLU A 282 19.32 38.40 17.27
C GLU A 282 19.84 38.39 15.83
N ILE A 283 18.93 38.49 14.87
CA ILE A 283 19.22 38.64 13.45
C ILE A 283 20.07 39.89 13.19
N GLU A 284 19.64 41.06 13.67
CA GLU A 284 20.39 42.32 13.55
C GLU A 284 21.78 42.24 14.18
N LYS A 285 21.89 41.61 15.35
CA LYS A 285 23.18 41.43 16.04
C LYS A 285 24.12 40.54 15.23
N ILE A 286 23.60 39.46 14.65
CA ILE A 286 24.37 38.56 13.79
C ILE A 286 24.80 39.29 12.50
N TYR A 287 23.90 40.05 11.87
CA TYR A 287 24.23 40.88 10.69
C TYR A 287 25.33 41.90 10.99
N LYS A 288 25.27 42.55 12.16
CA LYS A 288 26.29 43.51 12.59
C LYS A 288 27.65 42.83 12.76
N ILE A 289 27.69 41.66 13.40
CA ILE A 289 28.90 40.84 13.51
C ILE A 289 29.43 40.48 12.11
N PHE A 290 28.59 40.03 11.18
CA PHE A 290 29.02 39.73 9.81
C PHE A 290 29.59 40.93 9.05
N SER A 291 29.06 42.14 9.28
CA SER A 291 29.59 43.37 8.69
C SER A 291 30.98 43.75 9.21
N GLU A 292 31.33 43.36 10.45
CA GLU A 292 32.59 43.69 11.11
C GLU A 292 33.73 42.70 10.78
N PHE A 293 33.42 41.44 10.43
CA PHE A 293 34.41 40.39 10.12
C PHE A 293 34.93 40.39 8.66
N GLY A 294 34.75 41.48 7.91
CA GLY A 294 35.50 41.72 6.67
C GLY A 294 35.06 40.90 5.45
N ASN A 295 33.86 40.32 5.46
CA ASN A 295 33.26 39.75 4.25
C ASN A 295 32.70 40.90 3.37
N ASN A 296 33.59 41.77 2.87
CA ASN A 296 33.26 43.06 2.25
C ASN A 296 32.40 42.98 0.97
N ASN A 297 32.31 41.81 0.33
CA ASN A 297 31.39 41.59 -0.79
C ASN A 297 29.94 41.30 -0.36
N PHE A 298 29.74 40.91 0.91
CA PHE A 298 28.42 40.61 1.46
C PHE A 298 27.54 41.86 1.56
N LEU A 299 28.12 43.01 1.93
CA LEU A 299 27.40 44.28 2.05
C LEU A 299 27.16 44.99 0.71
N LYS A 300 28.01 44.76 -0.30
CA LYS A 300 27.92 45.47 -1.60
C LYS A 300 26.72 45.08 -2.47
N ASN A 301 26.09 43.94 -2.21
CA ASN A 301 24.96 43.43 -2.99
C ASN A 301 23.62 43.50 -2.21
N ILE A 302 23.62 44.12 -1.03
CA ILE A 302 22.47 44.16 -0.12
C ILE A 302 22.04 45.61 0.18
N ILE A 303 22.97 46.57 0.08
CA ILE A 303 22.73 48.02 0.10
C ILE A 303 22.54 48.50 -1.34
#